data_AF-A0A250JG35-F1
#
_entry.id   AF-A0A250JG35-F1
#
_cell.length_a   1.000
_cell.length_b   1.000
_cell.length_c   1.000
_cell.angle_alpha   90.00
_cell.angle_beta   90.00
_cell.angle_gamma   90.00
#
_symmetry.space_group_name_H-M   'P 1'
#
loop_
_entity.id
_entity.type
_entity.pdbx_description
1 polymer ?
#
loop_
_entity_poly.entity_id
_entity_poly.type
_entity_poly.pdbx_seq_one_letter_code
_entity_poly.pdbx_strand_id
1 'polypeptide(L)'
;MSEREIIDLVKAALNKVRPEFATEFESVGIDTRFESLRIDSVDTLRMITFLEDKLGFVFQDEDLGRIETVKDLTSLIQKSGR
;
A
#
# COMPACT_ATOMS: atom_id res chain seq x y z
N MET A 1 -13.87 2.93 5.22
CA MET A 1 -12.60 3.62 5.49
C MET A 1 -12.47 4.79 4.53
N SER A 2 -11.95 5.92 5.00
CA SER A 2 -11.65 7.08 4.17
C SER A 2 -10.31 6.92 3.43
N GLU A 3 -10.11 7.68 2.35
CA GLU A 3 -8.85 7.67 1.59
C GLU A 3 -7.65 8.04 2.46
N ARG A 4 -7.82 8.99 3.40
CA ARG A 4 -6.76 9.41 4.33
C ARG A 4 -6.29 8.26 5.21
N GLU A 5 -7.23 7.52 5.80
CA GLU A 5 -6.90 6.35 6.65
C GLU A 5 -6.15 5.27 5.86
N ILE A 6 -6.52 5.06 4.60
CA ILE A 6 -5.85 4.09 3.74
C ILE A 6 -4.43 4.56 3.41
N ILE A 7 -4.25 5.83 3.06
CA ILE A 7 -2.92 6.41 2.83
C ILE A 7 -2.04 6.28 4.08
N ASP A 8 -2.58 6.57 5.27
CA ASP A 8 -1.85 6.41 6.53
C ASP A 8 -1.46 4.95 6.79
N LEU A 9 -2.32 3.99 6.46
CA LEU A 9 -1.99 2.56 6.54
C LEU A 9 -0.90 2.15 5.55
N VAL A 10 -0.97 2.65 4.31
CA VAL A 10 0.06 2.39 3.30
C VAL A 10 1.40 2.95 3.75
N LYS A 11 1.43 4.18 4.28
CA LYS A 11 2.63 4.78 4.87
C LYS A 11 3.16 3.94 6.02
N ALA A 12 2.30 3.47 6.92
CA ALA A 12 2.70 2.62 8.03
C ALA A 12 3.27 1.28 7.55
N ALA A 13 2.68 0.67 6.53
CA ALA A 13 3.16 -0.56 5.92
C ALA A 13 4.53 -0.38 5.25
N LEU A 14 4.69 0.69 4.46
CA LEU A 14 5.98 1.05 3.84
C LEU A 14 7.07 1.30 4.90
N ASN A 15 6.76 2.06 5.95
CA ASN A 15 7.65 2.30 7.09
C ASN A 15 8.04 1.01 7.81
N LYS A 16 7.14 0.03 7.88
CA LYS A 16 7.41 -1.26 8.52
C LYS A 16 8.42 -2.08 7.73
N VAL A 17 8.34 -2.01 6.40
CA VAL A 17 9.18 -2.80 5.49
C VAL A 17 10.53 -2.12 5.26
N ARG A 18 10.53 -0.80 5.06
CA ARG A 18 11.70 0.04 4.79
C ARG A 18 11.72 1.28 5.69
N PRO A 19 11.99 1.15 6.99
CA PRO A 19 12.02 2.28 7.91
C PRO A 19 13.09 3.33 7.54
N GLU A 20 14.11 2.95 6.79
CA GLU A 20 15.16 3.84 6.29
C GLU A 20 14.65 4.94 5.33
N PHE A 21 13.52 4.72 4.65
CA PHE A 21 12.88 5.68 3.74
C PHE A 21 11.66 6.39 4.34
N ALA A 22 11.52 6.37 5.67
CA ALA A 22 10.31 6.88 6.32
C ALA A 22 9.98 8.33 5.99
N THR A 23 10.98 9.20 5.91
CA THR A 23 10.81 10.60 5.51
C THR A 23 10.32 10.76 4.07
N GLU A 24 10.75 9.88 3.15
CA GLU A 24 10.23 9.91 1.77
C GLU A 24 8.76 9.47 1.76
N PHE A 25 8.40 8.48 2.58
CA PHE A 25 7.03 7.97 2.67
C PHE A 25 6.05 8.97 3.29
N GLU A 26 6.50 9.95 4.07
CA GLU A 26 5.62 11.03 4.56
C GLU A 26 5.02 11.84 3.40
N SER A 27 5.76 11.97 2.29
CA SER A 27 5.32 12.68 1.09
C SER A 27 4.40 11.87 0.18
N VAL A 28 4.19 10.58 0.47
CA VAL A 28 3.31 9.70 -0.31
C VAL A 28 1.89 10.25 -0.31
N GLY A 29 1.34 10.42 -1.50
CA GLY A 29 -0.03 10.84 -1.76
C GLY A 29 -0.76 9.85 -2.66
N ILE A 30 -2.01 10.18 -3.00
CA ILE A 30 -2.88 9.30 -3.78
C ILE A 30 -2.33 9.03 -5.20
N ASP A 31 -1.67 10.01 -5.80
CA ASP A 31 -1.10 9.90 -7.16
C ASP A 31 0.33 9.32 -7.18
N THR A 32 0.88 8.96 -6.01
CA THR A 32 2.23 8.38 -5.94
C THR A 32 2.24 6.98 -6.55
N ARG A 33 3.23 6.74 -7.44
CA ARG A 33 3.48 5.42 -8.04
C ARG A 33 4.33 4.56 -7.13
N PHE A 34 3.98 3.28 -6.97
CA PHE A 34 4.78 2.35 -6.18
C PHE A 34 6.18 2.13 -6.77
N GLU A 35 6.33 2.14 -8.10
CA GLU A 35 7.64 2.04 -8.76
C GLU A 35 8.60 3.20 -8.42
N SER A 36 8.06 4.36 -8.03
CA SER A 36 8.88 5.51 -7.63
C SER A 36 9.36 5.39 -6.18
N LEU A 37 8.69 4.57 -5.38
CA LEU A 37 9.12 4.19 -4.05
C LEU A 37 10.16 3.11 -4.26
N ARG A 38 11.37 3.27 -3.71
CA ARG A 38 12.51 2.36 -3.92
C ARG A 38 12.31 1.00 -3.21
N ILE A 39 11.19 0.35 -3.50
CA ILE A 39 10.76 -0.93 -2.95
C ILE A 39 10.95 -1.99 -4.03
N ASP A 40 11.42 -3.17 -3.62
CA ASP A 40 11.53 -4.32 -4.50
C ASP A 40 10.27 -5.20 -4.42
N SER A 41 10.24 -6.30 -5.19
CA SER A 41 9.13 -7.24 -5.19
C SER A 41 8.91 -7.92 -3.83
N VAL A 42 9.97 -8.14 -3.05
CA VAL A 42 9.88 -8.74 -1.71
C VAL A 42 9.27 -7.74 -0.73
N ASP A 43 9.68 -6.48 -0.82
CA ASP A 43 9.15 -5.39 -0.01
C ASP A 43 7.66 -5.16 -0.30
N THR A 44 7.28 -5.22 -1.57
CA THR A 44 5.89 -5.11 -2.02
C THR A 44 5.03 -6.22 -1.41
N LEU A 45 5.49 -7.48 -1.47
CA LEU A 45 4.79 -8.61 -0.85
C LEU A 45 4.63 -8.43 0.66
N ARG A 46 5.69 -7.99 1.37
CA ARG A 46 5.62 -7.75 2.82
C ARG A 46 4.66 -6.62 3.18
N MET A 47 4.63 -5.56 2.39
CA MET A 47 3.69 -4.44 2.55
C MET A 47 2.25 -4.94 2.38
N ILE A 48 1.99 -5.72 1.33
CA ILE A 48 0.67 -6.30 1.07
C ILE A 48 0.24 -7.20 2.22
N THR A 49 1.09 -8.14 2.65
CA THR A 49 0.78 -9.02 3.80
C THR A 49 0.47 -8.23 5.07
N PHE A 50 1.18 -7.12 5.33
CA PHE A 50 0.87 -6.25 6.46
C PHE A 50 -0.50 -5.58 6.32
N LEU A 51 -0.86 -5.12 5.12
CA LEU A 51 -2.17 -4.53 4.85
C LEU A 51 -3.29 -5.57 5.01
N GLU A 52 -3.10 -6.78 4.51
CA GLU A 52 -4.06 -7.88 4.64
C GLU A 52 -4.33 -8.25 6.10
N ASP A 53 -3.28 -8.37 6.92
CA ASP A 53 -3.39 -8.61 8.37
C ASP A 53 -4.17 -7.48 9.06
N LYS A 54 -3.89 -6.22 8.70
CA LYS A 54 -4.58 -5.05 9.28
C LYS A 54 -6.03 -4.92 8.85
N LEU A 55 -6.32 -5.25 7.60
CA LEU A 55 -7.65 -5.09 7.00
C LEU A 55 -8.54 -6.31 7.23
N GLY A 56 -7.95 -7.46 7.56
CA GLY A 56 -8.67 -8.71 7.82
C GLY A 56 -9.15 -9.41 6.55
N PHE A 57 -8.57 -9.11 5.39
CA PHE A 57 -8.89 -9.77 4.13
C PHE A 57 -7.64 -9.91 3.24
N VAL A 58 -7.68 -10.84 2.30
CA VAL A 58 -6.57 -11.17 1.38
C VAL A 58 -6.88 -10.60 0.00
N PHE A 59 -5.91 -9.95 -0.63
CA PHE A 59 -6.03 -9.45 -1.99
C PHE A 59 -5.78 -10.59 -2.99
N GLN A 60 -6.47 -10.54 -4.13
CA GLN A 60 -6.21 -11.50 -5.21
C GLN A 60 -4.95 -11.08 -5.97
N ASP A 61 -4.09 -12.04 -6.33
CA ASP A 61 -2.88 -11.78 -7.12
C ASP A 61 -3.16 -11.00 -8.43
N GLU A 62 -4.31 -11.28 -9.06
CA GLU A 62 -4.76 -10.56 -10.26
C GLU A 62 -5.01 -9.07 -10.03
N ASP A 63 -5.55 -8.72 -8.86
CA ASP A 63 -5.78 -7.32 -8.48
C ASP A 63 -4.45 -6.65 -8.12
N LEU A 64 -3.58 -7.35 -7.38
CA LEU A 64 -2.24 -6.86 -7.00
C LEU A 64 -1.38 -6.54 -8.22
N GLY A 65 -1.44 -7.37 -9.26
CA GLY A 65 -0.71 -7.15 -10.52
C GLY A 65 -1.18 -5.91 -11.32
N ARG A 66 -2.31 -5.29 -10.94
CA ARG A 66 -2.85 -4.08 -11.58
C ARG A 66 -2.59 -2.81 -10.79
N ILE A 67 -1.97 -2.91 -9.61
CA ILE A 67 -1.72 -1.76 -8.73
C ILE A 67 -0.45 -1.04 -9.20
N GLU A 68 -0.61 0.16 -9.76
CA GLU A 68 0.52 1.03 -10.12
C GLU A 68 0.68 2.19 -9.13
N THR A 69 -0.43 2.69 -8.59
CA THR A 69 -0.48 3.87 -7.72
C THR A 69 -1.17 3.61 -6.39
N VAL A 70 -0.92 4.47 -5.40
CA VAL A 70 -1.63 4.46 -4.11
C VAL A 70 -3.14 4.60 -4.32
N LYS A 71 -3.58 5.32 -5.35
CA LYS A 71 -4.99 5.41 -5.75
C LYS A 71 -5.60 4.06 -6.11
N ASP A 72 -4.87 3.25 -6.87
CA ASP A 72 -5.34 1.92 -7.29
C ASP A 72 -5.50 1.01 -6.08
N LEU A 73 -4.51 1.02 -5.18
CA LEU A 73 -4.58 0.28 -3.92
C LEU A 73 -5.73 0.78 -3.04
N THR A 74 -5.95 2.09 -2.96
CA THR A 74 -7.05 2.68 -2.18
C THR A 74 -8.40 2.25 -2.73
N SER A 75 -8.56 2.27 -4.05
CA SER A 75 -9.77 1.83 -4.74
C SER A 75 -10.01 0.33 -4.54
N LEU A 76 -8.94 -0.47 -4.55
CA LEU A 76 -9.00 -1.90 -4.28
C LEU A 76 -9.46 -2.18 -2.85
N ILE A 77 -8.88 -1.50 -1.85
CA ILE A 77 -9.27 -1.64 -0.45
C ILE A 77 -10.74 -1.27 -0.23
N GLN A 78 -11.20 -0.20 -0.87
CA GLN A 78 -12.61 0.21 -0.80
C GLN A 78 -13.57 -0.79 -1.46
N LYS A 79 -13.11 -1.48 -2.51
CA LYS A 79 -13.88 -2.52 -3.20
C LYS A 79 -13.92 -3.82 -2.39
N SER A 80 -12.81 -4.21 -1.77
CA SER A 80 -12.69 -5.46 -1.00
C SER A 80 -13.24 -5.37 0.42
N GLY A 81 -13.21 -4.18 1.03
CA GLY A 81 -13.78 -3.93 2.36
C GLY A 81 -15.29 -3.67 2.37
N ARG A 82 -16.02 -4.10 1.33
CA ARG A 82 -17.47 -3.91 1.15
C ARG A 82 -18.25 -5.19 1.28
#